data_AF-A0AAU4B8E6-F1
#
_entry.id   AF-A0AAU4B8E6-F1
#
_cell.length_a   1.000
_cell.length_b   1.000
_cell.length_c   1.000
_cell.angle_alpha   90.00
_cell.angle_beta   90.00
_cell.angle_gamma   90.00
#
_symmetry.space_group_name_H-M   'P 1'
#
loop_
_entity.id
_entity.type
_entity.pdbx_description
1 polymer ?
#
loop_
_entity_poly.entity_id
_entity_poly.type
_entity_poly.pdbx_seq_one_letter_code
_entity_poly.pdbx_strand_id
1 'polypeptide(L)'
;MSREHFNADWTFGLIGWIRTTVETHYPRDLYQWPVLQSSETEIYQASEGVRLFIIRDRGPTSAVPALNGQVLPWPNKLHAFNPDLEPSALDLIREQFSLRQQDVAFAVPEMPGNSVEDDWALMLPAQHEALRFQLDYNIGKQLHYVRGFNDMGNFALPPGYEFLSNECERFFEDHPNYDKNVFLMTRFDPGSSHLVRLDVEIRKVLRTHDLNPVRADDKVYMPDRNLWNNVCVYMLCCSRGVAILEDRAADEFNPNVALEYGFMRALNKPTLLLADAGFRNLRADIVGTLRETFDLLDIETSIPPAIERWLR
;
A
#
# COMPACT_ATOMS: atom_id res chain seq x y z
N MET A 1 44.10 -5.31 -4.67
CA MET A 1 44.01 -5.56 -3.21
C MET A 1 42.77 -4.85 -2.74
N SER A 2 41.75 -5.56 -2.25
CA SER A 2 40.55 -4.89 -1.77
C SER A 2 40.87 -4.13 -0.48
N ARG A 3 40.45 -2.86 -0.39
CA ARG A 3 40.55 -2.04 0.81
C ARG A 3 39.94 -2.79 2.00
N GLU A 4 40.65 -2.79 3.14
CA GLU A 4 40.29 -3.53 4.37
C GLU A 4 38.89 -3.16 4.89
N HIS A 5 38.42 -1.94 4.57
CA HIS A 5 37.12 -1.41 5.00
C HIS A 5 36.09 -1.20 3.87
N PHE A 6 36.37 -1.62 2.62
CA PHE A 6 35.48 -1.37 1.47
C PHE A 6 34.01 -1.71 1.77
N ASN A 7 33.77 -2.89 2.34
CA ASN A 7 32.44 -3.40 2.67
C ASN A 7 31.70 -2.54 3.69
N ALA A 8 32.39 -2.15 4.76
CA ALA A 8 31.79 -1.35 5.82
C ALA A 8 31.46 0.05 5.29
N ASP A 9 32.42 0.68 4.62
CA ASP A 9 32.30 2.03 4.09
C ASP A 9 31.14 2.13 3.09
N TRP A 10 31.04 1.19 2.14
CA TRP A 10 29.94 1.16 1.18
C TRP A 10 28.60 0.82 1.80
N THR A 11 28.55 -0.05 2.83
CA THR A 11 27.31 -0.30 3.57
C THR A 11 26.79 0.98 4.22
N PHE A 12 27.67 1.74 4.91
CA PHE A 12 27.29 3.02 5.50
C PHE A 12 26.92 4.07 4.44
N GLY A 13 27.67 4.13 3.34
CA GLY A 13 27.40 5.03 2.22
C GLY A 13 26.02 4.80 1.62
N LEU A 14 25.65 3.54 1.34
CA LEU A 14 24.35 3.18 0.78
C LEU A 14 23.19 3.49 1.74
N ILE A 15 23.31 3.13 3.02
CA ILE A 15 22.29 3.46 4.04
C ILE A 15 22.16 4.98 4.19
N GLY A 16 23.28 5.70 4.21
CA GLY A 16 23.30 7.16 4.23
C GLY A 16 22.58 7.76 3.02
N TRP A 17 22.81 7.20 1.84
CA TRP A 17 22.17 7.67 0.61
C TRP A 17 20.65 7.44 0.62
N ILE A 18 20.19 6.26 1.04
CA ILE A 18 18.75 5.99 1.23
C ILE A 18 18.16 6.98 2.22
N ARG A 19 18.81 7.18 3.37
CA ARG A 19 18.36 8.11 4.40
C ARG A 19 18.21 9.53 3.86
N THR A 20 19.24 10.07 3.24
CA THR A 20 19.21 11.44 2.70
C THR A 20 18.11 11.60 1.64
N THR A 21 17.93 10.61 0.77
CA THR A 21 16.88 10.66 -0.26
C THR A 21 15.48 10.61 0.36
N VAL A 22 15.25 9.72 1.35
CA VAL A 22 13.97 9.60 2.06
C VAL A 22 13.69 10.84 2.90
N GLU A 23 14.67 11.39 3.62
CA GLU A 23 14.54 12.63 4.39
C GLU A 23 14.17 13.83 3.49
N THR A 24 14.73 13.87 2.28
CA THR A 24 14.49 14.96 1.33
C THR A 24 13.12 14.86 0.67
N HIS A 25 12.70 13.67 0.24
CA HIS A 25 11.50 13.49 -0.60
C HIS A 25 10.28 12.98 0.18
N TYR A 26 10.48 12.25 1.28
CA TYR A 26 9.44 11.58 2.07
C TYR A 26 9.62 11.79 3.59
N PRO A 27 9.81 13.03 4.09
CA PRO A 27 10.19 13.29 5.48
C PRO A 27 9.17 12.76 6.51
N ARG A 28 7.89 12.62 6.13
CA ARG A 28 6.83 12.10 7.01
C ARG A 28 6.91 10.59 7.23
N ASP A 29 7.57 9.86 6.33
CA ASP A 29 7.63 8.39 6.34
C ASP A 29 8.97 7.86 6.83
N LEU A 30 9.92 8.75 7.16
CA LEU A 30 11.28 8.38 7.57
C LEU A 30 11.30 7.33 8.69
N TYR A 31 10.44 7.49 9.70
CA TYR A 31 10.34 6.59 10.85
C TYR A 31 9.71 5.23 10.52
N GLN A 32 9.08 5.10 9.36
CA GLN A 32 8.44 3.87 8.89
C GLN A 32 9.35 3.07 7.94
N TRP A 33 10.49 3.64 7.53
CA TRP A 33 11.37 3.04 6.53
C TRP A 33 12.16 1.85 7.11
N PRO A 34 11.91 0.59 6.70
CA PRO A 34 12.34 -0.59 7.45
C PRO A 34 13.86 -0.70 7.63
N VAL A 35 14.60 -0.57 6.53
CA VAL A 35 16.07 -0.69 6.54
C VAL A 35 16.78 0.45 7.28
N LEU A 36 16.09 1.58 7.51
CA LEU A 36 16.62 2.70 8.30
C LEU A 36 16.36 2.54 9.80
N GLN A 37 15.44 1.66 10.20
CA GLN A 37 15.14 1.35 11.60
C GLN A 37 16.02 0.21 12.12
N SER A 38 16.05 -0.91 11.40
CA SER A 38 16.83 -2.08 11.77
C SER A 38 17.19 -2.87 10.52
N SER A 39 18.49 -3.01 10.26
CA SER A 39 18.97 -3.73 9.09
C SER A 39 20.17 -4.63 9.36
N GLU A 40 20.32 -5.62 8.50
CA GLU A 40 21.50 -6.47 8.39
C GLU A 40 21.97 -6.47 6.93
N THR A 41 23.28 -6.37 6.75
CA THR A 41 23.86 -6.36 5.40
C THR A 41 24.56 -7.68 5.13
N GLU A 42 24.16 -8.32 4.04
CA GLU A 42 24.86 -9.44 3.42
C GLU A 42 25.62 -8.93 2.18
N ILE A 43 26.84 -9.42 1.98
CA ILE A 43 27.71 -8.98 0.88
C ILE A 43 28.14 -10.20 0.09
N TYR A 44 27.92 -10.20 -1.22
CA TYR A 44 28.29 -11.29 -2.11
C TYR A 44 29.23 -10.80 -3.21
N GLN A 45 30.19 -11.63 -3.60
CA GLN A 45 31.00 -11.37 -4.79
C GLN A 45 30.18 -11.72 -6.05
N ALA A 46 29.66 -10.72 -6.77
CA ALA A 46 28.75 -10.95 -7.90
C ALA A 46 29.49 -11.32 -9.20
N SER A 47 30.60 -10.64 -9.46
CA SER A 47 31.54 -10.91 -10.55
C SER A 47 32.92 -10.39 -10.17
N GLU A 48 33.91 -10.57 -11.06
CA GLU A 48 35.18 -9.88 -10.92
C GLU A 48 34.94 -8.36 -10.88
N GLY A 49 35.41 -7.71 -9.81
CA GLY A 49 35.28 -6.27 -9.62
C GLY A 49 33.88 -5.75 -9.26
N VAL A 50 32.93 -6.60 -8.84
CA VAL A 50 31.58 -6.16 -8.43
C VAL A 50 31.10 -6.89 -7.19
N ARG A 51 30.58 -6.13 -6.23
CA ARG A 51 29.94 -6.64 -5.01
C ARG A 51 28.44 -6.38 -5.02
N LEU A 52 27.67 -7.38 -4.63
CA LEU A 52 26.26 -7.24 -4.35
C LEU A 52 26.08 -7.03 -2.84
N PHE A 53 25.48 -5.91 -2.47
CA PHE A 53 25.06 -5.58 -1.12
C PHE A 53 23.56 -5.82 -1.00
N ILE A 54 23.15 -6.68 -0.07
CA ILE A 54 21.75 -6.92 0.26
C ILE A 54 21.53 -6.42 1.68
N ILE A 55 20.71 -5.39 1.85
CA ILE A 55 20.38 -4.81 3.14
C ILE A 55 18.96 -5.27 3.48
N ARG A 56 18.86 -6.18 4.45
CA ARG A 56 17.60 -6.79 4.88
C ARG A 56 17.04 -6.08 6.10
N ASP A 57 15.73 -5.92 6.15
CA ASP A 57 15.01 -5.48 7.35
C ASP A 57 15.01 -6.58 8.42
N ARG A 58 15.40 -6.27 9.67
CA ARG A 58 15.33 -7.26 10.77
C ARG A 58 14.03 -7.17 11.58
N GLY A 59 13.16 -6.20 11.30
CA GLY A 59 11.99 -5.92 12.10
C GLY A 59 12.32 -5.34 13.49
N PRO A 60 11.30 -5.02 14.29
CA PRO A 60 11.45 -4.23 15.53
C PRO A 60 12.12 -4.98 16.69
N THR A 61 12.41 -6.27 16.56
CA THR A 61 12.97 -7.10 17.64
C THR A 61 14.49 -7.13 17.69
N SER A 62 15.19 -6.56 16.71
CA SER A 62 16.65 -6.39 16.75
C SER A 62 17.02 -4.92 16.82
N ALA A 63 17.50 -4.49 17.98
CA ALA A 63 17.82 -3.08 18.25
C ALA A 63 19.20 -2.63 17.75
N VAL A 64 19.98 -3.51 17.10
CA VAL A 64 21.33 -3.18 16.63
C VAL A 64 21.52 -3.66 15.19
N PRO A 65 21.82 -2.75 14.24
CA PRO A 65 22.25 -3.13 12.91
C PRO A 65 23.49 -4.01 12.98
N ALA A 66 23.43 -5.19 12.38
CA ALA A 66 24.57 -6.10 12.34
C ALA A 66 25.29 -5.91 11.00
N LEU A 67 26.51 -5.39 11.04
CA LEU A 67 27.40 -5.37 9.88
C LEU A 67 28.13 -6.70 9.82
N ASN A 68 27.73 -7.56 8.88
CA ASN A 68 28.56 -8.71 8.52
C ASN A 68 29.53 -8.28 7.41
N GLY A 69 30.75 -7.89 7.79
CA GLY A 69 31.77 -7.46 6.84
C GLY A 69 32.34 -8.59 5.97
N GLN A 70 31.95 -9.84 6.24
CA GLN A 70 32.43 -11.02 5.51
C GLN A 70 31.76 -11.12 4.14
N VAL A 71 32.58 -11.23 3.08
CA VAL A 71 32.09 -11.53 1.75
C VAL A 71 31.66 -13.00 1.69
N LEU A 72 30.40 -13.22 1.33
CA LEU A 72 29.80 -14.52 1.11
C LEU A 72 30.04 -14.99 -0.34
N PRO A 73 30.21 -16.30 -0.56
CA PRO A 73 30.33 -16.84 -1.90
C PRO A 73 29.03 -16.64 -2.69
N TRP A 74 29.15 -16.31 -3.97
CA TRP A 74 28.00 -16.27 -4.88
C TRP A 74 27.29 -17.63 -4.92
N PRO A 75 25.97 -17.70 -4.77
CA PRO A 75 25.27 -18.98 -4.84
C PRO A 75 25.44 -19.63 -6.24
N ASN A 76 25.93 -20.86 -6.29
CA ASN A 76 26.33 -21.60 -7.51
C ASN A 76 25.25 -21.76 -8.60
N LYS A 77 24.00 -21.36 -8.34
CA LYS A 77 22.87 -21.47 -9.27
C LYS A 77 22.54 -20.17 -10.00
N LEU A 78 23.24 -19.08 -9.69
CA LEU A 78 22.89 -17.75 -10.18
C LEU A 78 23.78 -17.34 -11.36
N HIS A 79 23.17 -16.78 -12.40
CA HIS A 79 23.89 -16.26 -13.56
C HIS A 79 24.83 -15.11 -13.15
N ALA A 80 25.98 -15.01 -13.82
CA ALA A 80 26.93 -13.92 -13.60
C ALA A 80 26.26 -12.57 -13.89
N PHE A 81 26.50 -11.61 -13.01
CA PHE A 81 25.80 -10.34 -12.97
C PHE A 81 26.67 -9.23 -13.56
N ASN A 82 26.13 -8.46 -14.51
CA ASN A 82 26.77 -7.25 -15.04
C ASN A 82 26.26 -6.05 -14.23
N PRO A 83 27.10 -5.13 -13.70
CA PRO A 83 26.69 -3.96 -12.92
C PRO A 83 26.02 -2.83 -13.73
N ASP A 84 26.08 -2.84 -15.06
CA ASP A 84 25.60 -1.75 -15.94
C ASP A 84 24.06 -1.74 -16.15
N LEU A 85 23.25 -1.96 -15.11
CA LEU A 85 21.96 -2.64 -15.29
C LEU A 85 20.71 -1.85 -15.68
N GLU A 86 20.02 -2.50 -16.62
CA GLU A 86 18.60 -2.45 -16.94
C GLU A 86 17.70 -2.92 -15.76
N PRO A 87 16.45 -2.40 -15.64
CA PRO A 87 15.49 -2.75 -14.59
C PRO A 87 15.31 -4.26 -14.32
N SER A 88 15.31 -5.07 -15.38
CA SER A 88 15.00 -6.51 -15.33
C SER A 88 15.97 -7.34 -14.47
N ALA A 89 17.22 -6.87 -14.27
CA ALA A 89 18.20 -7.62 -13.50
C ALA A 89 18.04 -7.45 -11.98
N LEU A 90 17.49 -6.31 -11.51
CA LEU A 90 17.18 -6.14 -10.10
C LEU A 90 16.01 -7.03 -9.68
N ASP A 91 14.99 -7.18 -10.53
CA ASP A 91 13.91 -8.14 -10.29
C ASP A 91 14.46 -9.57 -10.17
N LEU A 92 15.41 -9.95 -11.03
CA LEU A 92 16.06 -11.26 -10.99
C LEU A 92 16.85 -11.48 -9.68
N ILE A 93 17.64 -10.49 -9.23
CA ILE A 93 18.32 -10.59 -7.92
C ILE A 93 17.30 -10.84 -6.82
N ARG A 94 16.21 -10.07 -6.84
CA ARG A 94 15.19 -10.15 -5.78
C ARG A 94 14.56 -11.54 -5.73
N GLU A 95 14.25 -12.12 -6.88
CA GLU A 95 13.77 -13.50 -6.96
C GLU A 95 14.81 -14.50 -6.44
N GLN A 96 16.06 -14.38 -6.93
CA GLN A 96 17.14 -15.33 -6.62
C GLN A 96 17.55 -15.35 -5.15
N PHE A 97 17.52 -14.19 -4.48
CA PHE A 97 17.87 -14.04 -3.07
C PHE A 97 16.65 -13.99 -2.15
N SER A 98 15.46 -14.27 -2.68
CA SER A 98 14.18 -14.23 -1.96
C SER A 98 13.99 -12.93 -1.17
N LEU A 99 14.25 -11.79 -1.82
CA LEU A 99 14.18 -10.47 -1.20
C LEU A 99 12.73 -10.06 -0.99
N ARG A 100 12.39 -9.68 0.24
CA ARG A 100 11.07 -9.13 0.58
C ARG A 100 10.98 -7.68 0.10
N GLN A 101 9.77 -7.13 0.02
CA GLN A 101 9.56 -5.75 -0.47
C GLN A 101 10.35 -4.70 0.34
N GLN A 102 10.52 -4.94 1.63
CA GLN A 102 11.30 -4.11 2.53
C GLN A 102 12.81 -4.30 2.45
N ASP A 103 13.32 -5.28 1.70
CA ASP A 103 14.76 -5.50 1.54
C ASP A 103 15.26 -4.73 0.30
N VAL A 104 16.50 -4.24 0.34
CA VAL A 104 17.13 -3.51 -0.79
C VAL A 104 18.40 -4.19 -1.25
N ALA A 105 18.71 -4.03 -2.53
CA ALA A 105 19.91 -4.61 -3.14
C ALA A 105 20.64 -3.59 -4.02
N PHE A 106 21.96 -3.55 -3.89
CA PHE A 106 22.84 -2.70 -4.70
C PHE A 106 24.01 -3.51 -5.23
N ALA A 107 24.25 -3.42 -6.52
CA ALA A 107 25.50 -3.85 -7.11
C ALA A 107 26.44 -2.67 -7.28
N VAL A 108 27.60 -2.78 -6.63
CA VAL A 108 28.59 -1.71 -6.54
C VAL A 108 29.90 -2.20 -7.18
N PRO A 109 30.46 -1.46 -8.15
CA PRO A 109 31.76 -1.79 -8.71
C PRO A 109 32.87 -1.54 -7.68
N GLU A 110 33.83 -2.46 -7.61
CA GLU A 110 35.01 -2.33 -6.76
C GLU A 110 35.97 -1.33 -7.40
N MET A 111 36.16 -0.21 -6.71
CA MET A 111 37.08 0.85 -7.13
C MET A 111 38.34 0.87 -6.27
N PRO A 112 39.46 1.40 -6.80
CA PRO A 112 40.72 1.45 -6.08
C PRO A 112 40.82 2.66 -5.12
N GLY A 113 39.73 3.37 -4.83
CA GLY A 113 39.71 4.54 -3.96
C GLY A 113 39.86 4.20 -2.48
N ASN A 114 40.23 5.20 -1.68
CA ASN A 114 40.43 5.03 -0.24
C ASN A 114 39.17 5.32 0.59
N SER A 115 38.16 5.95 -0.01
CA SER A 115 36.85 6.21 0.59
C SER A 115 35.72 5.99 -0.43
N VAL A 116 34.46 6.07 0.01
CA VAL A 116 33.30 6.02 -0.89
C VAL A 116 33.30 7.22 -1.86
N GLU A 117 33.74 8.40 -1.39
CA GLU A 117 33.85 9.60 -2.22
C GLU A 117 34.93 9.46 -3.30
N ASP A 118 36.08 8.87 -2.96
CA ASP A 118 37.13 8.55 -3.92
C ASP A 118 36.63 7.53 -4.94
N ASP A 119 35.99 6.46 -4.47
CA ASP A 119 35.41 5.42 -5.34
C ASP A 119 34.37 6.02 -6.29
N TRP A 120 33.48 6.88 -5.77
CA TRP A 120 32.49 7.61 -6.55
C TRP A 120 33.13 8.52 -7.60
N ALA A 121 34.21 9.24 -7.27
CA ALA A 121 34.91 10.11 -8.21
C ALA A 121 35.60 9.34 -9.35
N LEU A 122 35.96 8.07 -9.11
CA LEU A 122 36.58 7.18 -10.08
C LEU A 122 35.58 6.43 -10.97
N MET A 123 34.29 6.44 -10.62
CA MET A 123 33.23 5.80 -11.42
C MET A 123 32.99 6.50 -12.75
N LEU A 124 32.69 5.68 -13.76
CA LEU A 124 32.23 6.14 -15.06
C LEU A 124 30.80 6.71 -14.95
N PRO A 125 30.40 7.64 -15.83
CA PRO A 125 29.05 8.20 -15.81
C PRO A 125 27.92 7.15 -15.85
N ALA A 126 28.10 6.08 -16.63
CA ALA A 126 27.14 4.97 -16.70
C ALA A 126 26.98 4.23 -15.36
N GLN A 127 28.05 4.13 -14.56
CA GLN A 127 28.00 3.51 -13.24
C GLN A 127 27.28 4.41 -12.22
N HIS A 128 27.45 5.74 -12.33
CA HIS A 128 26.65 6.68 -11.53
C HIS A 128 25.17 6.57 -11.85
N GLU A 129 24.82 6.49 -13.14
CA GLU A 129 23.44 6.35 -13.60
C GLU A 129 22.84 5.03 -13.12
N ALA A 130 23.56 3.92 -13.27
CA ALA A 130 23.12 2.61 -12.78
C ALA A 130 22.90 2.60 -11.27
N LEU A 131 23.77 3.21 -10.47
CA LEU A 131 23.59 3.29 -9.01
C LEU A 131 22.39 4.18 -8.63
N ARG A 132 22.16 5.29 -9.33
CA ARG A 132 20.97 6.15 -9.11
C ARG A 132 19.69 5.41 -9.46
N PHE A 133 19.67 4.73 -10.60
CA PHE A 133 18.55 3.90 -10.99
C PHE A 133 18.24 2.82 -9.94
N GLN A 134 19.27 2.14 -9.43
CA GLN A 134 19.11 1.16 -8.34
C GLN A 134 18.54 1.81 -7.08
N LEU A 135 19.00 3.01 -6.70
CA LEU A 135 18.45 3.74 -5.56
C LEU A 135 16.95 4.01 -5.77
N ASP A 136 16.58 4.61 -6.91
CA ASP A 136 15.20 4.98 -7.21
C ASP A 136 14.29 3.75 -7.25
N TYR A 137 14.77 2.66 -7.85
CA TYR A 137 14.07 1.37 -7.86
C TYR A 137 13.85 0.82 -6.46
N ASN A 138 14.89 0.80 -5.61
CA ASN A 138 14.80 0.29 -4.23
C ASN A 138 13.88 1.17 -3.37
N ILE A 139 14.00 2.49 -3.46
CA ILE A 139 13.13 3.44 -2.78
C ILE A 139 11.69 3.26 -3.26
N GLY A 140 11.46 3.13 -4.56
CA GLY A 140 10.14 2.86 -5.12
C GLY A 140 9.51 1.61 -4.50
N LYS A 141 10.20 0.47 -4.50
CA LYS A 141 9.69 -0.77 -3.90
C LYS A 141 9.45 -0.68 -2.39
N GLN A 142 10.34 -0.01 -1.64
CA GLN A 142 10.12 0.18 -0.20
C GLN A 142 9.01 1.19 0.09
N LEU A 143 8.86 2.24 -0.71
CA LEU A 143 7.76 3.19 -0.62
C LEU A 143 6.42 2.46 -0.80
N HIS A 144 6.34 1.52 -1.74
CA HIS A 144 5.18 0.64 -1.90
C HIS A 144 4.86 -0.16 -0.64
N TYR A 145 5.87 -0.67 0.06
CA TYR A 145 5.70 -1.40 1.32
C TYR A 145 5.31 -0.48 2.49
N VAL A 146 6.00 0.66 2.62
CA VAL A 146 5.82 1.63 3.72
C VAL A 146 4.48 2.32 3.64
N ARG A 147 4.07 2.76 2.46
CA ARG A 147 2.82 3.49 2.27
C ARG A 147 1.65 2.59 1.88
N GLY A 148 1.91 1.40 1.38
CA GLY A 148 0.94 0.71 0.54
C GLY A 148 0.76 1.49 -0.77
N PHE A 149 1.43 1.04 -1.83
CA PHE A 149 1.21 1.41 -3.24
C PHE A 149 1.57 2.81 -3.76
N ASN A 150 2.07 2.88 -5.02
CA ASN A 150 1.77 3.96 -5.99
C ASN A 150 2.30 3.67 -7.41
N ASP A 151 1.48 3.86 -8.44
CA ASP A 151 1.89 4.41 -9.76
C ASP A 151 0.74 4.85 -10.71
N MET A 152 -0.54 4.87 -10.25
CA MET A 152 -1.64 5.58 -10.94
C MET A 152 -2.35 6.56 -10.00
N GLY A 153 -1.58 7.45 -9.36
CA GLY A 153 -2.09 8.25 -8.23
C GLY A 153 -2.37 7.39 -6.98
N ASN A 154 -3.23 7.87 -6.08
CA ASN A 154 -3.54 7.30 -4.75
C ASN A 154 -4.27 5.93 -4.74
N PHE A 155 -4.40 5.25 -5.88
CA PHE A 155 -5.11 3.98 -5.99
C PHE A 155 -4.18 2.84 -6.41
N ALA A 156 -4.34 1.68 -5.78
CA ALA A 156 -3.79 0.42 -6.27
C ALA A 156 -4.41 -0.80 -5.62
N LEU A 157 -4.07 -1.96 -6.17
CA LEU A 157 -4.68 -3.25 -5.88
C LEU A 157 -3.86 -4.09 -4.88
N PRO A 158 -4.44 -4.52 -3.74
CA PRO A 158 -3.81 -5.44 -2.79
C PRO A 158 -3.33 -6.72 -3.47
N PRO A 159 -2.26 -7.37 -2.94
CA PRO A 159 -1.82 -8.65 -3.46
C PRO A 159 -2.96 -9.67 -3.48
N GLY A 160 -3.09 -10.39 -4.59
CA GLY A 160 -4.18 -11.34 -4.84
C GLY A 160 -5.42 -10.73 -5.49
N TYR A 161 -5.46 -9.41 -5.73
CA TYR A 161 -6.54 -8.72 -6.46
C TYR A 161 -6.08 -8.12 -7.78
N GLU A 162 -4.86 -8.41 -8.24
CA GLU A 162 -4.29 -7.89 -9.49
C GLU A 162 -5.14 -8.27 -10.70
N PHE A 163 -5.83 -9.41 -10.64
CA PHE A 163 -6.73 -9.88 -11.69
C PHE A 163 -7.95 -8.97 -11.93
N LEU A 164 -8.22 -8.01 -11.04
CA LEU A 164 -9.29 -7.02 -11.17
C LEU A 164 -8.83 -5.70 -11.83
N SER A 165 -7.57 -5.61 -12.28
CA SER A 165 -7.00 -4.36 -12.83
C SER A 165 -7.86 -3.73 -13.93
N ASN A 166 -8.26 -4.52 -14.92
CA ASN A 166 -9.05 -4.04 -16.05
C ASN A 166 -10.45 -3.56 -15.63
N GLU A 167 -11.04 -4.19 -14.63
CA GLU A 167 -12.33 -3.80 -14.06
C GLU A 167 -12.22 -2.51 -13.26
N CYS A 168 -11.12 -2.36 -12.51
CA CYS A 168 -10.81 -1.14 -11.78
C CYS A 168 -10.54 0.03 -12.72
N GLU A 169 -9.81 -0.17 -13.82
CA GLU A 169 -9.63 0.84 -14.88
C GLU A 169 -10.98 1.31 -15.44
N ARG A 170 -11.87 0.37 -15.80
CA ARG A 170 -13.23 0.69 -16.26
C ARG A 170 -14.06 1.43 -15.21
N PHE A 171 -13.89 1.13 -13.93
CA PHE A 171 -14.52 1.89 -12.85
C PHE A 171 -14.01 3.34 -12.83
N PHE A 172 -12.72 3.58 -13.02
CA PHE A 172 -12.17 4.93 -13.03
C PHE A 172 -12.53 5.73 -14.29
N GLU A 173 -12.90 5.08 -15.39
CA GLU A 173 -13.50 5.78 -16.54
C GLU A 173 -14.81 6.48 -16.14
N ASP A 174 -15.65 5.84 -15.32
CA ASP A 174 -16.91 6.41 -14.82
C ASP A 174 -16.72 7.30 -13.59
N HIS A 175 -15.72 6.98 -12.75
CA HIS A 175 -15.50 7.56 -11.43
C HIS A 175 -14.02 7.95 -11.22
N PRO A 176 -13.49 8.94 -11.97
CA PRO A 176 -12.04 9.17 -12.10
C PRO A 176 -11.33 9.63 -10.83
N ASN A 177 -12.06 10.10 -9.81
CA ASN A 177 -11.47 10.70 -8.62
C ASN A 177 -11.51 9.73 -7.43
N TYR A 178 -10.49 8.88 -7.28
CA TYR A 178 -10.38 7.92 -6.17
C TYR A 178 -10.63 8.54 -4.80
N ASP A 179 -9.99 9.69 -4.52
CA ASP A 179 -10.09 10.41 -3.25
C ASP A 179 -11.49 10.99 -2.98
N LYS A 180 -12.39 11.00 -3.97
CA LYS A 180 -13.78 11.41 -3.80
C LYS A 180 -14.73 10.22 -3.72
N ASN A 181 -14.33 9.07 -4.25
CA ASN A 181 -15.19 7.89 -4.33
C ASN A 181 -15.47 7.31 -2.94
N VAL A 182 -16.75 7.16 -2.60
CA VAL A 182 -17.23 6.61 -1.33
C VAL A 182 -18.09 5.38 -1.60
N PHE A 183 -17.69 4.23 -1.08
CA PHE A 183 -18.46 3.00 -1.24
C PHE A 183 -19.62 2.94 -0.23
N LEU A 184 -20.85 2.83 -0.72
CA LEU A 184 -22.04 2.66 0.09
C LEU A 184 -22.34 1.17 0.30
N MET A 185 -22.25 0.72 1.55
CA MET A 185 -22.51 -0.66 1.97
C MET A 185 -23.86 -0.70 2.69
N THR A 186 -24.87 -1.30 2.05
CA THR A 186 -26.24 -1.35 2.57
C THR A 186 -26.97 -2.59 2.09
N ARG A 187 -28.08 -2.94 2.75
CA ARG A 187 -28.98 -3.97 2.27
C ARG A 187 -29.58 -3.53 0.92
N PHE A 188 -29.44 -4.39 -0.08
CA PHE A 188 -30.17 -4.22 -1.33
C PHE A 188 -31.59 -4.77 -1.17
N ASP A 189 -32.55 -3.87 -1.03
CA ASP A 189 -33.97 -4.19 -1.10
C ASP A 189 -34.71 -3.04 -1.81
N PRO A 190 -34.97 -3.16 -3.12
CA PRO A 190 -35.68 -2.13 -3.88
C PRO A 190 -37.16 -2.01 -3.49
N GLY A 191 -37.71 -2.98 -2.75
CA GLY A 191 -39.08 -2.92 -2.23
C GLY A 191 -39.21 -2.04 -0.98
N SER A 192 -38.10 -1.73 -0.31
CA SER A 192 -38.10 -0.91 0.90
C SER A 192 -38.00 0.58 0.57
N SER A 193 -39.12 1.28 0.68
CA SER A 193 -39.18 2.75 0.49
C SER A 193 -38.25 3.49 1.44
N HIS A 194 -38.05 2.98 2.66
CA HIS A 194 -37.14 3.54 3.64
C HIS A 194 -35.68 3.43 3.19
N LEU A 195 -35.25 2.28 2.67
CA LEU A 195 -33.87 2.09 2.20
C LEU A 195 -33.57 2.89 0.94
N VAL A 196 -34.54 3.00 0.04
CA VAL A 196 -34.42 3.87 -1.15
C VAL A 196 -34.27 5.34 -0.73
N ARG A 197 -35.11 5.81 0.20
CA ARG A 197 -35.03 7.19 0.73
C ARG A 197 -33.71 7.46 1.46
N LEU A 198 -33.25 6.47 2.23
CA LEU A 198 -31.96 6.52 2.93
C LEU A 198 -30.79 6.67 1.95
N ASP A 199 -30.74 5.85 0.90
CA ASP A 199 -29.72 5.93 -0.15
C ASP A 199 -29.68 7.33 -0.80
N VAL A 200 -30.87 7.86 -1.17
CA VAL A 200 -30.99 9.19 -1.76
C VAL A 200 -30.44 10.27 -0.84
N GLU A 201 -30.80 10.26 0.45
CA GLU A 201 -30.36 11.30 1.38
C GLU A 201 -28.86 11.21 1.68
N ILE A 202 -28.31 10.00 1.89
CA ILE A 202 -26.86 9.81 2.08
C ILE A 202 -26.10 10.31 0.86
N ARG A 203 -26.54 9.94 -0.36
CA ARG A 203 -25.88 10.40 -1.58
C ARG A 203 -25.92 11.91 -1.72
N LYS A 204 -27.06 12.53 -1.39
CA LYS A 204 -27.24 13.98 -1.40
C LYS A 204 -26.26 14.67 -0.46
N VAL A 205 -26.18 14.25 0.81
CA VAL A 205 -25.26 14.83 1.81
C VAL A 205 -23.80 14.64 1.40
N LEU A 206 -23.39 13.44 0.97
CA LEU A 206 -22.00 13.24 0.54
C LEU A 206 -21.62 14.12 -0.65
N ARG A 207 -22.54 14.31 -1.61
CA ARG A 207 -22.32 15.20 -2.76
C ARG A 207 -22.21 16.68 -2.38
N THR A 208 -22.87 17.14 -1.31
CA THR A 208 -22.66 18.52 -0.82
C THR A 208 -21.26 18.75 -0.27
N HIS A 209 -20.54 17.68 0.05
CA HIS A 209 -19.14 17.69 0.50
C HIS A 209 -18.15 17.30 -0.61
N ASP A 210 -18.54 17.39 -1.90
CA ASP A 210 -17.68 17.09 -3.05
C ASP A 210 -17.18 15.62 -3.07
N LEU A 211 -17.97 14.71 -2.49
CA LEU A 211 -17.74 13.27 -2.53
C LEU A 211 -18.65 12.60 -3.57
N ASN A 212 -18.17 11.48 -4.10
CA ASN A 212 -18.84 10.67 -5.12
C ASN A 212 -19.28 9.32 -4.53
N PRO A 213 -20.51 9.21 -4.00
CA PRO A 213 -21.03 7.99 -3.44
C PRO A 213 -21.51 7.00 -4.51
N VAL A 214 -21.03 5.76 -4.43
CA VAL A 214 -21.29 4.68 -5.38
C VAL A 214 -21.68 3.38 -4.67
N ARG A 215 -22.48 2.55 -5.32
CA ARG A 215 -22.97 1.26 -4.78
C ARG A 215 -22.76 0.13 -5.78
N ALA A 216 -22.57 -1.09 -5.28
CA ALA A 216 -22.17 -2.23 -6.11
C ALA A 216 -23.20 -2.65 -7.18
N ASP A 217 -24.47 -2.26 -7.04
CA ASP A 217 -25.53 -2.48 -8.04
C ASP A 217 -25.70 -1.31 -9.02
N ASP A 218 -24.96 -0.19 -8.86
CA ASP A 218 -25.01 0.93 -9.80
C ASP A 218 -24.53 0.50 -11.20
N LYS A 219 -23.48 -0.33 -11.27
CA LYS A 219 -22.92 -0.90 -12.51
C LYS A 219 -22.22 -2.23 -12.22
N VAL A 220 -22.37 -3.18 -13.14
CA VAL A 220 -21.63 -4.46 -13.09
C VAL A 220 -20.40 -4.35 -14.00
N TYR A 221 -19.21 -4.33 -13.41
CA TYR A 221 -17.93 -4.28 -14.14
C TYR A 221 -17.44 -5.67 -14.52
N MET A 222 -17.80 -6.68 -13.73
CA MET A 222 -17.40 -8.08 -13.94
C MET A 222 -18.06 -8.71 -15.18
N PRO A 223 -17.28 -9.17 -16.18
CA PRO A 223 -17.84 -9.82 -17.37
C PRO A 223 -18.57 -11.14 -17.04
N ASP A 224 -18.05 -11.89 -16.07
CA ASP A 224 -18.62 -13.16 -15.60
C ASP A 224 -19.80 -12.97 -14.64
N ARG A 225 -20.15 -11.71 -14.33
CA ARG A 225 -21.18 -11.31 -13.35
C ARG A 225 -20.95 -11.89 -11.95
N ASN A 226 -19.70 -12.20 -11.60
CA ASN A 226 -19.37 -12.61 -10.23
C ASN A 226 -19.64 -11.43 -9.27
N LEU A 227 -20.61 -11.62 -8.36
CA LEU A 227 -21.05 -10.57 -7.45
C LEU A 227 -19.92 -10.12 -6.51
N TRP A 228 -19.18 -11.07 -5.93
CA TRP A 228 -18.12 -10.75 -4.97
C TRP A 228 -17.00 -9.94 -5.62
N ASN A 229 -16.53 -10.37 -6.79
CA ASN A 229 -15.49 -9.64 -7.52
C ASN A 229 -15.97 -8.23 -7.91
N ASN A 230 -17.25 -8.07 -8.25
CA ASN A 230 -17.82 -6.74 -8.50
C ASN A 230 -17.78 -5.88 -7.24
N VAL A 231 -18.22 -6.41 -6.10
CA VAL A 231 -18.13 -5.71 -4.81
C VAL A 231 -16.69 -5.35 -4.46
N CYS A 232 -15.72 -6.25 -4.72
CA CYS A 232 -14.30 -5.96 -4.57
C CYS A 232 -13.85 -4.76 -5.41
N VAL A 233 -14.26 -4.64 -6.67
CA VAL A 233 -13.93 -3.46 -7.50
C VAL A 233 -14.37 -2.17 -6.81
N TYR A 234 -15.59 -2.11 -6.27
CA TYR A 234 -16.08 -0.93 -5.56
C TYR A 234 -15.30 -0.66 -4.26
N MET A 235 -15.05 -1.69 -3.44
CA MET A 235 -14.26 -1.54 -2.22
C MET A 235 -12.82 -1.06 -2.50
N LEU A 236 -12.22 -1.58 -3.58
CA LEU A 236 -10.87 -1.25 -3.99
C LEU A 236 -10.81 0.17 -4.56
N CYS A 237 -11.74 0.55 -5.43
CA CYS A 237 -11.72 1.84 -6.15
C CYS A 237 -12.36 3.03 -5.40
N CYS A 238 -12.83 2.83 -4.16
CA CYS A 238 -13.26 3.90 -3.27
C CYS A 238 -12.24 4.18 -2.17
N SER A 239 -11.92 5.44 -1.90
CA SER A 239 -11.00 5.82 -0.82
C SER A 239 -11.64 5.76 0.57
N ARG A 240 -12.99 5.81 0.63
CA ARG A 240 -13.76 5.78 1.88
C ARG A 240 -14.98 4.88 1.75
N GLY A 241 -15.58 4.54 2.88
CA GLY A 241 -16.82 3.77 2.92
C GLY A 241 -17.85 4.30 3.91
N VAL A 242 -19.12 4.02 3.64
CA VAL A 242 -20.24 4.21 4.59
C VAL A 242 -20.99 2.89 4.69
N ALA A 243 -20.95 2.26 5.86
CA ALA A 243 -21.65 1.02 6.15
C ALA A 243 -22.89 1.28 7.01
N ILE A 244 -24.03 0.78 6.54
CA ILE A 244 -25.34 1.04 7.12
C ILE A 244 -25.83 -0.20 7.85
N LEU A 245 -26.06 -0.08 9.15
CA LEU A 245 -26.67 -1.11 9.97
C LEU A 245 -28.12 -0.74 10.29
N GLU A 246 -29.04 -1.54 9.79
CA GLU A 246 -30.47 -1.48 10.08
C GLU A 246 -31.00 -2.91 10.19
N ASP A 247 -32.05 -3.10 11.00
CA ASP A 247 -32.72 -4.39 11.21
C ASP A 247 -34.24 -4.28 11.03
N ARG A 248 -34.70 -3.19 10.38
CA ARG A 248 -36.13 -2.93 10.17
C ARG A 248 -36.64 -3.60 8.91
N ALA A 249 -35.80 -3.70 7.87
CA ALA A 249 -36.12 -4.46 6.67
C ALA A 249 -36.05 -5.98 6.91
N ALA A 250 -35.12 -6.43 7.76
CA ALA A 250 -35.14 -7.77 8.32
C ALA A 250 -34.48 -7.76 9.70
N ASP A 251 -35.04 -8.49 10.66
CA ASP A 251 -34.57 -8.57 12.05
C ASP A 251 -33.30 -9.42 12.17
N GLU A 252 -32.23 -8.97 11.52
CA GLU A 252 -30.94 -9.62 11.49
C GLU A 252 -29.79 -8.63 11.32
N PHE A 253 -28.59 -9.11 11.61
CA PHE A 253 -27.34 -8.41 11.28
C PHE A 253 -26.90 -8.83 9.87
N ASN A 254 -26.89 -7.89 8.90
CA ASN A 254 -26.56 -8.19 7.50
C ASN A 254 -25.09 -8.62 7.34
N PRO A 255 -24.80 -9.90 6.99
CA PRO A 255 -23.44 -10.39 6.90
C PRO A 255 -22.63 -9.78 5.75
N ASN A 256 -23.30 -9.34 4.67
CA ASN A 256 -22.62 -8.72 3.53
C ASN A 256 -22.06 -7.35 3.91
N VAL A 257 -22.88 -6.51 4.56
CA VAL A 257 -22.44 -5.19 5.06
C VAL A 257 -21.28 -5.35 6.05
N ALA A 258 -21.33 -6.36 6.90
CA ALA A 258 -20.26 -6.66 7.85
C ALA A 258 -18.95 -7.05 7.18
N LEU A 259 -19.02 -7.91 6.16
CA LEU A 259 -17.89 -8.36 5.38
C LEU A 259 -17.26 -7.19 4.61
N GLU A 260 -18.08 -6.38 3.96
CA GLU A 260 -17.65 -5.19 3.22
C GLU A 260 -17.01 -4.16 4.16
N TYR A 261 -17.63 -3.90 5.32
CA TYR A 261 -17.09 -3.02 6.35
C TYR A 261 -15.73 -3.52 6.84
N GLY A 262 -15.64 -4.81 7.20
CA GLY A 262 -14.41 -5.43 7.65
C GLY A 262 -13.30 -5.34 6.61
N PHE A 263 -13.63 -5.55 5.33
CA PHE A 263 -12.70 -5.43 4.21
C PHE A 263 -12.14 -4.00 4.08
N MET A 264 -13.00 -2.99 4.06
CA MET A 264 -12.59 -1.58 3.98
C MET A 264 -11.69 -1.19 5.16
N ARG A 265 -12.03 -1.67 6.37
CA ARG A 265 -11.22 -1.46 7.58
C ARG A 265 -9.87 -2.18 7.53
N ALA A 266 -9.82 -3.39 6.99
CA ALA A 266 -8.58 -4.15 6.81
C ALA A 266 -7.61 -3.45 5.84
N LEU A 267 -8.15 -2.72 4.85
CA LEU A 267 -7.38 -1.86 3.95
C LEU A 267 -7.07 -0.47 4.53
N ASN A 268 -7.31 -0.26 5.83
CA ASN A 268 -7.11 1.01 6.52
C ASN A 268 -7.86 2.20 5.88
N LYS A 269 -9.00 1.94 5.22
CA LYS A 269 -9.81 2.98 4.59
C LYS A 269 -10.74 3.64 5.62
N PRO A 270 -10.82 4.99 5.67
CA PRO A 270 -11.79 5.67 6.52
C PRO A 270 -13.21 5.20 6.21
N THR A 271 -13.86 4.57 7.19
CA THR A 271 -15.16 3.94 7.00
C THR A 271 -16.11 4.33 8.11
N LEU A 272 -17.17 5.05 7.76
CA LEU A 272 -18.26 5.38 8.67
C LEU A 272 -19.10 4.14 8.91
N LEU A 273 -19.34 3.82 10.19
CA LEU A 273 -20.37 2.88 10.57
C LEU A 273 -21.59 3.66 11.05
N LEU A 274 -22.69 3.57 10.30
CA LEU A 274 -23.91 4.31 10.51
C LEU A 274 -25.02 3.34 10.94
N ALA A 275 -25.49 3.44 12.18
CA ALA A 275 -26.45 2.50 12.75
C ALA A 275 -27.81 3.16 13.02
N ASP A 276 -28.91 2.48 12.68
CA ASP A 276 -30.25 2.94 13.04
C ASP A 276 -30.39 2.99 14.56
N ALA A 277 -31.08 4.02 15.08
CA ALA A 277 -31.32 4.20 16.49
C ALA A 277 -32.12 3.04 17.09
N GLY A 278 -32.94 2.37 16.26
CA GLY A 278 -33.69 1.18 16.61
C GLY A 278 -32.94 -0.14 16.43
N PHE A 279 -31.66 -0.12 16.00
CA PHE A 279 -30.90 -1.34 15.71
C PHE A 279 -30.62 -2.17 16.97
N ARG A 280 -31.16 -3.38 17.03
CA ARG A 280 -31.11 -4.30 18.19
C ARG A 280 -30.04 -5.38 18.03
N ASN A 281 -29.63 -5.70 16.82
CA ASN A 281 -28.75 -6.84 16.51
C ASN A 281 -27.25 -6.51 16.60
N LEU A 282 -26.82 -5.85 17.68
CA LEU A 282 -25.42 -5.50 17.89
C LEU A 282 -24.58 -6.68 18.37
N ARG A 283 -23.48 -6.95 17.66
CA ARG A 283 -22.49 -7.97 18.01
C ARG A 283 -21.24 -7.35 18.64
N ALA A 284 -20.57 -8.09 19.51
CA ALA A 284 -19.47 -7.59 20.36
C ALA A 284 -18.25 -7.06 19.57
N ASP A 285 -18.00 -7.62 18.39
CA ASP A 285 -16.99 -7.20 17.41
C ASP A 285 -17.24 -5.78 16.85
N ILE A 286 -18.49 -5.32 16.84
CA ILE A 286 -18.89 -4.00 16.35
C ILE A 286 -19.11 -2.99 17.49
N VAL A 287 -19.42 -3.48 18.70
CA VAL A 287 -19.57 -2.65 19.91
C VAL A 287 -18.28 -1.88 20.25
N GLY A 288 -17.11 -2.40 19.87
CA GLY A 288 -15.82 -1.73 20.06
C GLY A 288 -15.51 -0.59 19.08
N THR A 289 -16.34 -0.34 18.08
CA THR A 289 -16.09 0.67 17.05
C THR A 289 -16.89 1.94 17.27
N LEU A 290 -16.27 3.11 17.09
CA LEU A 290 -16.97 4.39 17.03
C LEU A 290 -17.97 4.36 15.86
N ARG A 291 -19.24 4.52 16.17
CA ARG A 291 -20.35 4.55 15.22
C ARG A 291 -21.09 5.86 15.34
N GLU A 292 -21.71 6.26 14.24
CA GLU A 292 -22.71 7.32 14.23
C GLU A 292 -24.10 6.70 14.19
N THR A 293 -25.07 7.39 14.78
CA THR A 293 -26.46 6.95 14.87
C THR A 293 -27.34 7.81 13.97
N PHE A 294 -28.31 7.19 13.30
CA PHE A 294 -29.38 7.86 12.55
C PHE A 294 -30.75 7.27 12.89
N ASP A 295 -31.85 7.88 12.44
CA ASP A 295 -33.20 7.33 12.58
C ASP A 295 -33.82 7.10 11.21
N LEU A 296 -34.13 5.83 10.89
CA LEU A 296 -34.78 5.44 9.64
C LEU A 296 -36.20 6.03 9.48
N LEU A 297 -36.81 6.51 10.55
CA LEU A 297 -38.10 7.22 10.52
C LEU A 297 -37.95 8.73 10.31
N ASP A 298 -36.76 9.29 10.54
CA ASP A 298 -36.43 10.72 10.42
C ASP A 298 -35.08 10.91 9.71
N ILE A 299 -35.01 10.40 8.47
CA ILE A 299 -33.78 10.30 7.68
C ILE A 299 -33.18 11.69 7.42
N GLU A 300 -33.99 12.65 6.96
CA GLU A 300 -33.53 13.98 6.54
C GLU A 300 -32.95 14.81 7.69
N THR A 301 -33.42 14.59 8.91
CA THR A 301 -32.93 15.32 10.08
C THR A 301 -31.73 14.61 10.71
N SER A 302 -31.68 13.28 10.66
CA SER A 302 -30.68 12.48 11.38
C SER A 302 -29.42 12.15 10.57
N ILE A 303 -29.53 12.00 9.24
CA ILE A 303 -28.39 11.63 8.38
C ILE A 303 -27.35 12.75 8.22
N PRO A 304 -27.72 14.00 7.90
CA PRO A 304 -26.74 15.06 7.69
C PRO A 304 -25.77 15.24 8.88
N PRO A 305 -26.24 15.41 10.14
CA PRO A 305 -25.33 15.63 11.26
C PRO A 305 -24.46 14.40 11.57
N ALA A 306 -24.91 13.18 11.27
CA ALA A 306 -24.12 11.97 11.44
C ALA A 306 -22.94 11.91 10.46
N ILE A 307 -23.20 12.18 9.18
CA ILE A 307 -22.15 12.22 8.15
C ILE A 307 -21.19 13.38 8.40
N GLU A 308 -21.70 14.57 8.74
CA GLU A 308 -20.88 15.75 8.99
C GLU A 308 -19.92 15.56 10.19
N ARG A 309 -20.31 14.83 11.23
CA ARG A 309 -19.41 14.51 12.35
C ARG A 309 -18.25 13.61 11.91
N TRP A 310 -18.52 12.66 11.03
CA TRP A 310 -17.50 11.76 10.49
C TRP A 310 -16.52 12.46 9.54
N LEU A 311 -16.98 13.48 8.80
CA LEU A 311 -16.14 14.23 7.86
C LEU A 311 -15.23 15.29 8.53
N ARG A 312 -15.43 15.59 9.82
CA ARG A 312 -14.62 16.55 10.60
C ARG A 312 -13.35 15.91 11.13
#